data_AF-A0A376RL13-F1
#
_entry.id   AF-A0A376RL13-F1
#
_cell.length_a   1.000
_cell.length_b   1.000
_cell.length_c   1.000
_cell.angle_alpha   90.00
_cell.angle_beta   90.00
_cell.angle_gamma   90.00
#
_symmetry.space_group_name_H-M   'P 1'
#
loop_
_entity.id
_entity.type
_entity.pdbx_description
1 polymer ?
#
loop_
_entity_poly.entity_id
_entity_poly.type
_entity_poly.pdbx_seq_one_letter_code
_entity_poly.pdbx_strand_id
1 'polypeptide(L)'
;MSMQGQACQQLSRCILLRQPYQHDPHFERAFTHIDAALERMRDNGAPADLLKTLGFLLNNLRAIDAQLATIESEQAQALPHNNDENELADDSPHGLSDIWLRLSRHFTPESALFRHAIRMSLVLCFGYAIIQITGMHHGYWILLTSLFVCQPNYNATRHRLKLRIIGTLVGIAIGIPVLWFVPSLEGQLVLLVITGVLFFAFRNVQYAHATMFITLLVLLCFNLLGEGFEVALPRVIDTLIGCAIAWAAVSYIWPDWQFRNLPRMLERATEANCRYLDAILEQYHQGRDNRLAYRIARRDAHNRDAELASVVSNMSSEPNVTPQIREAAFRLLCLNHTFTSYISALGAHREQLTNPEILAFLDDAVCYVDDALHHQPADEERVNEALASLKQRMQQLEPRADSKEPLVVQQVGLLIALLPEIGRLQRQITQVPQETPVSA
;
A
#
# COMPACT_ATOMS: atom_id res chain seq x y z
N MET A 1 -4.83 18.47 -15.41
CA MET A 1 -4.70 17.14 -14.77
C MET A 1 -4.10 16.09 -15.72
N SER A 2 -4.74 15.70 -16.83
CA SER A 2 -4.19 14.65 -17.75
C SER A 2 -2.77 14.94 -18.25
N MET A 3 -2.51 16.15 -18.75
CA MET A 3 -1.17 16.56 -19.22
C MET A 3 -0.11 16.48 -18.10
N GLN A 4 -0.45 16.86 -16.86
CA GLN A 4 0.47 16.77 -15.72
C GLN A 4 0.76 15.32 -15.35
N GLY A 5 -0.26 14.45 -15.43
CA GLY A 5 -0.07 13.01 -15.27
C GLY A 5 0.90 12.43 -16.30
N GLN A 6 0.78 12.84 -17.57
CA GLN A 6 1.71 12.45 -18.63
C GLN A 6 3.12 13.00 -18.40
N ALA A 7 3.25 14.27 -17.97
CA ALA A 7 4.52 14.88 -17.62
C ALA A 7 5.23 14.12 -16.48
N CYS A 8 4.51 13.73 -15.43
CA CYS A 8 5.05 12.90 -14.35
C CYS A 8 5.52 11.52 -14.85
N GLN A 9 4.76 10.90 -15.77
CA GLN A 9 5.14 9.62 -16.38
C GLN A 9 6.41 9.74 -17.24
N GLN A 10 6.51 10.83 -18.01
CA GLN A 10 7.70 11.13 -18.81
C GLN A 10 8.91 11.39 -17.92
N LEU A 11 8.76 12.17 -16.85
CA LEU A 11 9.81 12.41 -15.86
C LEU A 11 10.30 11.09 -15.25
N SER A 12 9.39 10.20 -14.84
CA SER A 12 9.73 8.86 -14.34
C SER A 12 10.56 8.06 -15.35
N ARG A 13 10.16 8.08 -16.63
CA ARG A 13 10.90 7.41 -17.71
C ARG A 13 12.29 8.04 -17.92
N CYS A 14 12.39 9.36 -17.87
CA CYS A 14 13.67 10.09 -17.97
C CYS A 14 14.61 9.70 -16.81
N ILE A 15 14.10 9.62 -15.57
CA ILE A 15 14.88 9.16 -14.40
C ILE A 15 15.40 7.72 -14.61
N LEU A 16 14.53 6.81 -15.03
CA LEU A 16 14.90 5.40 -15.29
C LEU A 16 15.99 5.27 -16.38
N LEU A 17 15.89 6.09 -17.43
CA LEU A 17 16.83 6.09 -18.55
C LEU A 17 18.05 7.01 -18.33
N ARG A 18 18.12 7.71 -17.18
CA ARG A 18 19.13 8.73 -16.86
C ARG A 18 19.25 9.80 -17.95
N GLN A 19 18.12 10.26 -18.46
CA GLN A 19 18.03 11.32 -19.47
C GLN A 19 17.47 12.60 -18.84
N PRO A 20 17.84 13.79 -19.35
CA PRO A 20 17.25 15.04 -18.89
C PRO A 20 15.76 15.07 -19.21
N TYR A 21 14.97 15.60 -18.30
CA TYR A 21 13.56 15.88 -18.53
C TYR A 21 13.41 17.17 -19.34
N GLN A 22 12.51 17.15 -20.32
CA GLN A 22 12.13 18.34 -21.10
C GLN A 22 10.65 18.61 -20.83
N HIS A 23 10.36 19.80 -20.32
CA HIS A 23 9.01 20.19 -19.98
C HIS A 23 8.22 20.63 -21.22
N ASP A 24 6.93 20.27 -21.28
CA ASP A 24 6.11 20.52 -22.46
C ASP A 24 5.67 22.00 -22.52
N PRO A 25 6.03 22.79 -23.55
CA PRO A 25 5.62 24.18 -23.64
C PRO A 25 4.11 24.39 -23.85
N HIS A 26 3.33 23.34 -24.14
CA HIS A 26 1.88 23.45 -24.33
C HIS A 26 1.10 23.79 -23.05
N PHE A 27 1.73 23.64 -21.87
CA PHE A 27 1.11 23.98 -20.59
C PHE A 27 0.70 25.45 -20.49
N GLU A 28 1.54 26.38 -20.95
CA GLU A 28 1.20 27.81 -20.93
C GLU A 28 -0.07 28.11 -21.70
N ARG A 29 -0.20 27.55 -22.92
CA ARG A 29 -1.39 27.75 -23.77
C ARG A 29 -2.66 27.24 -23.09
N ALA A 30 -2.56 26.08 -22.44
CA ALA A 30 -3.70 25.52 -21.73
C ALA A 30 -4.14 26.40 -20.55
N PHE A 31 -3.20 26.97 -19.79
CA PHE A 31 -3.53 27.90 -18.73
C PHE A 31 -4.16 29.18 -19.27
N THR A 32 -3.64 29.76 -20.37
CA THR A 32 -4.25 30.93 -21.01
C THR A 32 -5.70 30.68 -21.43
N HIS A 33 -6.01 29.49 -21.96
CA HIS A 33 -7.38 29.14 -22.34
C HIS A 33 -8.31 28.99 -21.12
N ILE A 34 -7.80 28.48 -20.00
CA ILE A 34 -8.57 28.37 -18.75
C ILE A 34 -8.82 29.75 -18.16
N ASP A 35 -7.84 30.65 -18.15
CA ASP A 35 -8.03 32.05 -17.73
C ASP A 35 -9.15 32.72 -18.54
N ALA A 36 -9.05 32.65 -19.87
CA ALA A 36 -10.05 33.22 -20.76
C ALA A 36 -11.45 32.58 -20.59
N ALA A 37 -11.53 31.32 -20.13
CA ALA A 37 -12.80 30.69 -19.79
C ALA A 37 -13.36 31.20 -18.46
N LEU A 38 -12.51 31.36 -17.43
CA LEU A 38 -12.90 31.91 -16.14
C LEU A 38 -13.35 33.37 -16.25
N GLU A 39 -12.67 34.18 -17.07
CA GLU A 39 -13.09 35.56 -17.34
C GLU A 39 -14.48 35.61 -18.00
N ARG A 40 -14.72 34.77 -19.01
CA ARG A 40 -16.06 34.65 -19.63
C ARG A 40 -17.13 34.21 -18.63
N MET A 41 -16.82 33.32 -17.69
CA MET A 41 -17.75 32.92 -16.63
C MET A 41 -18.05 34.07 -15.65
N ARG A 42 -17.02 34.86 -15.30
CA ARG A 42 -17.18 36.08 -14.50
C ARG A 42 -18.10 37.08 -15.18
N ASP A 43 -17.90 37.31 -16.47
CA ASP A 43 -18.71 38.26 -17.26
C ASP A 43 -20.17 37.79 -17.41
N ASN A 44 -20.39 36.48 -17.40
CA ASN A 44 -21.72 35.86 -17.43
C ASN A 44 -22.41 35.78 -16.04
N GLY A 45 -21.84 36.41 -15.01
CA GLY A 45 -22.46 36.50 -13.67
C GLY A 45 -22.36 35.23 -12.83
N ALA A 46 -21.33 34.40 -13.03
CA ALA A 46 -21.11 33.22 -12.19
C ALA A 46 -20.89 33.61 -10.69
N PRO A 47 -21.29 32.76 -9.73
CA PRO A 47 -21.10 33.02 -8.31
C PRO A 47 -19.63 33.27 -7.94
N ALA A 48 -19.37 34.31 -7.16
CA ALA A 48 -18.01 34.71 -6.77
C ALA A 48 -17.24 33.60 -6.02
N ASP A 49 -17.93 32.85 -5.16
CA ASP A 49 -17.31 31.75 -4.40
C ASP A 49 -16.85 30.59 -5.30
N LEU A 50 -17.61 30.29 -6.36
CA LEU A 50 -17.25 29.27 -7.34
C LEU A 50 -16.01 29.71 -8.14
N LEU A 51 -16.00 30.96 -8.62
CA LEU A 51 -14.85 31.53 -9.33
C LEU A 51 -13.60 31.55 -8.47
N LYS A 52 -13.73 31.89 -7.19
CA LYS A 52 -12.63 31.86 -6.21
C LYS A 52 -12.09 30.44 -6.02
N THR A 53 -12.97 29.45 -5.87
CA THR A 53 -12.58 28.03 -5.73
C THR A 53 -11.86 27.52 -6.98
N LEU A 54 -12.36 27.83 -8.17
CA LEU A 54 -11.72 27.47 -9.44
C LEU A 54 -10.37 28.18 -9.62
N GLY A 55 -10.26 29.44 -9.19
CA GLY A 55 -9.00 30.19 -9.18
C GLY A 55 -7.94 29.54 -8.29
N PHE A 56 -8.30 29.09 -7.09
CA PHE A 56 -7.38 28.32 -6.23
C PHE A 56 -6.92 27.02 -6.90
N LEU A 57 -7.85 26.30 -7.55
CA LEU A 57 -7.51 25.07 -8.25
C LEU A 57 -6.57 25.33 -9.43
N LEU A 58 -6.81 26.39 -10.21
CA LEU A 58 -5.92 26.82 -11.29
C LEU A 58 -4.52 27.20 -10.77
N ASN A 59 -4.44 27.93 -9.66
CA ASN A 59 -3.17 28.28 -9.03
C ASN A 59 -2.39 27.04 -8.57
N ASN A 60 -3.08 26.04 -8.00
CA ASN A 60 -2.47 24.75 -7.66
C ASN A 60 -1.94 24.03 -8.91
N LEU A 61 -2.69 24.03 -10.01
CA LEU A 61 -2.22 23.43 -11.26
C LEU A 61 -0.97 24.14 -11.80
N ARG A 62 -0.93 25.48 -11.76
CA ARG A 62 0.27 26.25 -12.15
C ARG A 62 1.46 25.99 -11.23
N ALA A 63 1.24 25.82 -9.93
CA ALA A 63 2.32 25.53 -9.00
C ALA A 63 2.96 24.15 -9.29
N ILE A 64 2.14 23.14 -9.60
CA ILE A 64 2.64 21.82 -10.03
C ILE A 64 3.44 21.94 -11.34
N ASP A 65 2.93 22.72 -12.29
CA ASP A 65 3.59 22.97 -13.58
C ASP A 65 4.95 23.65 -13.40
N ALA A 66 5.00 24.71 -12.60
CA ALA A 66 6.22 25.41 -12.27
C ALA A 66 7.24 24.49 -11.60
N GLN A 67 6.82 23.58 -10.70
CA GLN A 67 7.71 22.57 -10.12
C GLN A 67 8.29 21.63 -11.20
N LEU A 68 7.46 21.16 -12.15
CA LEU A 68 7.92 20.31 -13.25
C LEU A 68 8.91 21.03 -14.16
N ALA A 69 8.65 22.30 -14.48
CA ALA A 69 9.58 23.14 -15.25
C ALA A 69 10.89 23.42 -14.47
N THR A 70 10.80 23.61 -13.15
CA THR A 70 11.97 23.84 -12.29
C THR A 70 12.92 22.63 -12.30
N ILE A 71 12.40 21.40 -12.38
CA ILE A 71 13.21 20.18 -12.47
C ILE A 71 14.11 20.18 -13.72
N GLU A 72 13.61 20.67 -14.86
CA GLU A 72 14.43 20.81 -16.07
C GLU A 72 15.57 21.81 -15.85
N SER A 73 15.29 22.94 -15.19
CA SER A 73 16.30 23.95 -14.87
C SER A 73 17.32 23.51 -13.82
N GLU A 74 16.90 22.80 -12.77
CA GLU A 74 17.77 22.27 -11.72
C GLU A 74 18.69 21.17 -12.26
N GLN A 75 18.19 20.30 -13.16
CA GLN A 75 19.02 19.32 -13.87
C GLN A 75 20.06 20.00 -14.77
N ALA A 76 19.72 21.13 -15.38
CA ALA A 76 20.64 21.90 -16.21
C ALA A 76 21.68 22.69 -15.38
N GLN A 77 21.36 23.05 -14.13
CA GLN A 77 22.18 23.88 -13.24
C GLN A 77 22.93 23.12 -12.14
N ALA A 78 22.86 21.78 -12.10
CA ALA A 78 23.47 20.95 -11.06
C ALA A 78 24.99 21.19 -10.91
N LEU A 79 25.34 22.18 -10.08
CA LEU A 79 26.67 22.46 -9.56
C LEU A 79 26.90 21.58 -8.31
N PRO A 80 28.13 21.11 -8.04
CA PRO A 80 28.39 20.07 -7.04
C PRO A 80 28.32 20.53 -5.56
N HIS A 81 27.65 21.63 -5.22
CA HIS A 81 27.93 22.35 -3.97
C HIS A 81 26.86 22.27 -2.84
N ASN A 82 25.70 21.66 -3.06
CA ASN A 82 24.73 21.38 -1.97
C ASN A 82 24.51 19.86 -1.83
N ASN A 83 25.45 19.18 -1.17
CA ASN A 83 25.35 17.74 -0.93
C ASN A 83 24.25 17.39 0.10
N ASP A 84 24.07 18.19 1.15
CA ASP A 84 23.15 17.85 2.26
C ASP A 84 21.65 17.93 1.88
N GLU A 85 21.27 18.77 0.93
CA GLU A 85 19.87 18.89 0.46
C GLU A 85 19.49 17.80 -0.55
N ASN A 86 20.48 17.30 -1.30
CA ASN A 86 20.32 16.29 -2.35
C ASN A 86 20.67 14.87 -1.92
N GLU A 87 21.21 14.68 -0.71
CA GLU A 87 21.43 13.36 -0.13
C GLU A 87 20.09 12.62 0.00
N LEU A 88 19.94 11.54 -0.75
CA LEU A 88 18.87 10.58 -0.58
C LEU A 88 19.25 9.70 0.62
N ALA A 89 18.26 9.33 1.44
CA ALA A 89 18.45 8.28 2.43
C ALA A 89 18.91 7.01 1.69
N ASP A 90 20.20 6.69 1.82
CA ASP A 90 20.76 5.53 1.15
C ASP A 90 20.41 4.29 1.97
N ASP A 91 19.29 3.67 1.61
CA ASP A 91 18.87 2.38 2.15
C ASP A 91 19.63 1.22 1.50
N SER A 92 20.64 1.46 0.65
CA SER A 92 21.42 0.36 0.06
C SER A 92 22.24 -0.39 1.11
N PRO A 93 22.34 -1.72 1.01
CA PRO A 93 23.05 -2.51 1.99
C PRO A 93 24.56 -2.27 1.89
N HIS A 94 25.14 -1.59 2.88
CA HIS A 94 26.57 -1.33 2.93
C HIS A 94 27.28 -2.42 3.73
N GLY A 95 27.85 -3.39 3.01
CA GLY A 95 28.68 -4.44 3.57
C GLY A 95 27.91 -5.59 4.25
N LEU A 96 28.65 -6.66 4.57
CA LEU A 96 28.08 -7.90 5.12
C LEU A 96 27.44 -7.71 6.50
N SER A 97 27.95 -6.76 7.30
CA SER A 97 27.40 -6.44 8.61
C SER A 97 26.02 -5.79 8.54
N ASP A 98 25.80 -4.89 7.59
CA ASP A 98 24.49 -4.26 7.39
C ASP A 98 23.47 -5.27 6.82
N ILE A 99 23.90 -6.12 5.87
CA ILE A 99 23.06 -7.23 5.37
C ILE A 99 22.67 -8.17 6.51
N TRP A 100 23.62 -8.55 7.37
CA TRP A 100 23.35 -9.40 8.53
C TRP A 100 22.42 -8.71 9.54
N LEU A 101 22.64 -7.43 9.82
CA LEU A 101 21.78 -6.66 10.72
C LEU A 101 20.34 -6.62 10.18
N ARG A 102 20.15 -6.32 8.90
CA ARG A 102 18.83 -6.32 8.25
C ARG A 102 18.19 -7.70 8.27
N LEU A 103 18.94 -8.76 7.96
CA LEU A 103 18.43 -10.13 8.02
C LEU A 103 18.05 -10.53 9.47
N SER A 104 18.87 -10.15 10.45
CA SER A 104 18.61 -10.41 11.86
C SER A 104 17.35 -9.72 12.38
N ARG A 105 17.04 -8.51 11.88
CA ARG A 105 15.78 -7.82 12.17
C ARG A 105 14.55 -8.60 11.65
N HIS A 106 14.73 -9.42 10.62
CA HIS A 106 13.71 -10.31 10.11
C HIS A 106 13.63 -11.67 10.83
N PHE A 107 14.60 -12.07 11.66
CA PHE A 107 14.53 -13.27 12.50
C PHE A 107 13.66 -13.06 13.74
N THR A 108 12.43 -12.60 13.51
CA THR A 108 11.43 -12.41 14.55
C THR A 108 10.13 -13.08 14.12
N PRO A 109 9.37 -13.68 15.05
CA PRO A 109 8.02 -14.18 14.76
C PRO A 109 7.05 -13.09 14.28
N GLU A 110 7.39 -11.81 14.50
CA GLU A 110 6.62 -10.68 13.96
C GLU A 110 6.82 -10.49 12.44
N SER A 111 7.93 -10.97 11.88
CA SER A 111 8.20 -10.83 10.45
C SER A 111 7.36 -11.80 9.61
N ALA A 112 6.58 -11.25 8.67
CA ALA A 112 5.80 -12.04 7.72
C ALA A 112 6.67 -12.98 6.87
N LEU A 113 7.86 -12.53 6.47
CA LEU A 113 8.79 -13.32 5.66
C LEU A 113 9.33 -14.53 6.44
N PHE A 114 9.70 -14.34 7.70
CA PHE A 114 10.21 -15.41 8.56
C PHE A 114 9.14 -16.47 8.85
N ARG A 115 7.93 -16.04 9.19
CA ARG A 115 6.78 -16.95 9.39
C ARG A 115 6.49 -17.76 8.13
N HIS A 116 6.48 -17.12 6.97
CA HIS A 116 6.28 -17.81 5.70
C HIS A 116 7.40 -18.81 5.41
N ALA A 117 8.67 -18.44 5.64
CA ALA A 117 9.80 -19.34 5.44
C ALA A 117 9.67 -20.61 6.28
N ILE A 118 9.40 -20.49 7.58
CA ILE A 118 9.20 -21.66 8.46
C ILE A 118 7.98 -22.49 8.01
N ARG A 119 6.86 -21.83 7.73
CA ARG A 119 5.64 -22.50 7.25
C ARG A 119 5.93 -23.30 5.99
N MET A 120 6.64 -22.72 5.02
CA MET A 120 7.04 -23.40 3.78
C MET A 120 7.96 -24.59 4.04
N SER A 121 8.97 -24.44 4.90
CA SER A 121 9.86 -25.54 5.28
C SER A 121 9.09 -26.71 5.91
N LEU A 122 8.14 -26.42 6.82
CA LEU A 122 7.31 -27.44 7.46
C LEU A 122 6.35 -28.11 6.48
N VAL A 123 5.69 -27.33 5.60
CA VAL A 123 4.80 -27.83 4.56
C VAL A 123 5.53 -28.79 3.62
N LEU A 124 6.71 -28.42 3.14
CA LEU A 124 7.50 -29.26 2.24
C LEU A 124 8.06 -30.49 2.95
N CYS A 125 8.54 -30.34 4.20
CA CYS A 125 9.03 -31.48 4.99
C CYS A 125 7.91 -32.49 5.24
N PHE A 126 6.74 -32.04 5.67
CA PHE A 126 5.58 -32.90 5.92
C PHE A 126 5.04 -33.54 4.63
N GLY A 127 4.94 -32.77 3.54
CA GLY A 127 4.57 -33.29 2.24
C GLY A 127 5.55 -34.37 1.74
N TYR A 128 6.85 -34.18 1.97
CA TYR A 128 7.87 -35.16 1.59
C TYR A 128 7.78 -36.43 2.46
N ALA A 129 7.55 -36.29 3.76
CA ALA A 129 7.33 -37.42 4.65
C ALA A 129 6.13 -38.28 4.22
N ILE A 130 5.01 -37.64 3.81
CA ILE A 130 3.85 -38.36 3.25
C ILE A 130 4.26 -39.21 2.04
N ILE A 131 5.02 -38.64 1.10
CA ILE A 131 5.46 -39.34 -0.11
C ILE A 131 6.32 -40.57 0.24
N GLN A 132 7.23 -40.43 1.20
CA GLN A 132 8.09 -41.54 1.63
C GLN A 132 7.31 -42.66 2.33
N ILE A 133 6.28 -42.32 3.10
CA ILE A 133 5.46 -43.31 3.83
C ILE A 133 4.51 -44.04 2.88
N THR A 134 3.90 -43.34 1.93
CA THR A 134 2.88 -43.93 1.04
C THR A 134 3.46 -44.57 -0.21
N GLY A 135 4.71 -44.23 -0.59
CA GLY A 135 5.36 -44.77 -1.79
C GLY A 135 4.71 -44.34 -3.11
N MET A 136 4.01 -43.19 -3.14
CA MET A 136 3.27 -42.74 -4.33
C MET A 136 4.20 -42.42 -5.51
N HIS A 137 3.96 -43.05 -6.66
CA HIS A 137 4.75 -42.90 -7.90
C HIS A 137 4.87 -41.46 -8.42
N HIS A 138 3.84 -40.62 -8.22
CA HIS A 138 3.83 -39.21 -8.67
C HIS A 138 3.73 -38.19 -7.53
N GLY A 139 4.03 -38.61 -6.29
CA GLY A 139 3.84 -37.79 -5.09
C GLY A 139 4.55 -36.43 -5.09
N TYR A 140 5.55 -36.21 -5.95
CA TYR A 140 6.21 -34.91 -6.13
C TYR A 140 5.24 -33.77 -6.51
N TRP A 141 4.06 -34.07 -7.07
CA TRP A 141 3.01 -33.07 -7.31
C TRP A 141 2.40 -32.50 -6.04
N ILE A 142 2.42 -33.22 -4.92
CA ILE A 142 2.00 -32.72 -3.62
C ILE A 142 2.91 -31.56 -3.21
N LEU A 143 4.23 -31.76 -3.31
CA LEU A 143 5.21 -30.72 -2.99
C LEU A 143 5.07 -29.51 -3.90
N LEU A 144 4.97 -29.74 -5.21
CA LEU A 144 4.86 -28.67 -6.20
C LEU A 144 3.56 -27.88 -6.02
N THR A 145 2.45 -28.57 -5.74
CA THR A 145 1.16 -27.92 -5.47
C THR A 145 1.25 -27.11 -4.19
N SER A 146 1.76 -27.69 -3.10
CA SER A 146 1.92 -27.01 -1.83
C SER A 146 2.78 -25.74 -1.96
N LEU A 147 3.88 -25.82 -2.71
CA LEU A 147 4.76 -24.69 -3.03
C LEU A 147 4.04 -23.56 -3.76
N PHE A 148 3.24 -23.89 -4.78
CA PHE A 148 2.59 -22.86 -5.61
C PHE A 148 1.35 -22.24 -4.97
N VAL A 149 0.66 -22.98 -4.11
CA VAL A 149 -0.57 -22.49 -3.46
C VAL A 149 -0.30 -21.80 -2.14
N CYS A 150 0.72 -22.22 -1.39
CA CYS A 150 1.06 -21.59 -0.13
C CYS A 150 1.67 -20.21 -0.39
N GLN A 151 1.05 -19.19 0.17
CA GLN A 151 1.47 -17.79 0.06
C GLN A 151 1.74 -17.25 1.47
N PRO A 152 2.43 -16.11 1.59
CA PRO A 152 2.65 -15.47 2.90
C PRO A 152 1.34 -15.19 3.64
N ASN A 153 0.31 -14.75 2.93
CA ASN A 153 -0.96 -14.34 3.52
C ASN A 153 -2.03 -15.45 3.40
N TYR A 154 -2.90 -15.56 4.43
CA TYR A 154 -4.01 -16.52 4.46
C TYR A 154 -4.95 -16.39 3.25
N ASN A 155 -5.39 -15.17 2.96
CA ASN A 155 -6.32 -14.90 1.85
C ASN A 155 -5.72 -15.24 0.48
N ALA A 156 -4.45 -14.89 0.28
CA ALA A 156 -3.72 -15.22 -0.94
C ALA A 156 -3.62 -16.75 -1.11
N THR A 157 -3.32 -17.48 -0.03
CA THR A 157 -3.28 -18.95 -0.03
C THR A 157 -4.65 -19.54 -0.36
N ARG A 158 -5.72 -19.12 0.34
CA ARG A 158 -7.09 -19.59 0.10
C ARG A 158 -7.56 -19.35 -1.33
N HIS A 159 -7.25 -18.18 -1.89
CA HIS A 159 -7.57 -17.86 -3.27
C HIS A 159 -6.81 -18.78 -4.25
N ARG A 160 -5.49 -18.94 -4.06
CA ARG A 160 -4.69 -19.85 -4.91
C ARG A 160 -5.12 -21.31 -4.80
N LEU A 161 -5.48 -21.78 -3.61
CA LEU A 161 -6.01 -23.13 -3.39
C LEU A 161 -7.27 -23.37 -4.25
N LYS A 162 -8.24 -22.46 -4.20
CA LYS A 162 -9.48 -22.55 -5.00
C LYS A 162 -9.16 -22.59 -6.50
N LEU A 163 -8.34 -21.65 -6.97
CA LEU A 163 -7.97 -21.58 -8.39
C LEU A 163 -7.18 -22.80 -8.85
N ARG A 164 -6.32 -23.37 -7.98
CA ARG A 164 -5.55 -24.57 -8.26
C ARG A 164 -6.48 -25.77 -8.44
N ILE A 165 -7.40 -25.98 -7.50
CA ILE A 165 -8.36 -27.08 -7.53
C ILE A 165 -9.25 -26.96 -8.78
N ILE A 166 -9.87 -25.80 -9.01
CA ILE A 166 -10.74 -25.58 -10.17
C ILE A 166 -9.96 -25.76 -11.48
N GLY A 167 -8.79 -25.14 -11.60
CA GLY A 167 -7.97 -25.24 -12.80
C GLY A 167 -7.54 -26.67 -13.11
N THR A 168 -7.12 -27.44 -12.10
CA THR A 168 -6.73 -28.84 -12.29
C THR A 168 -7.91 -29.72 -12.66
N LEU A 169 -9.06 -29.58 -11.99
CA LEU A 169 -10.27 -30.35 -12.31
C LEU A 169 -10.77 -30.07 -13.73
N VAL A 170 -10.83 -28.79 -14.13
CA VAL A 170 -11.21 -28.39 -15.49
C VAL A 170 -10.19 -28.89 -16.51
N GLY A 171 -8.89 -28.79 -16.21
CA GLY A 171 -7.82 -29.28 -17.06
C GLY A 171 -7.90 -30.79 -17.31
N ILE A 172 -8.23 -31.58 -16.28
CA ILE A 172 -8.41 -33.03 -16.41
C ILE A 172 -9.71 -33.36 -17.14
N ALA A 173 -10.81 -32.69 -16.80
CA ALA A 173 -12.11 -32.89 -17.43
C ALA A 173 -12.08 -32.61 -18.94
N ILE A 174 -11.26 -31.65 -19.39
CA ILE A 174 -11.02 -31.37 -20.81
C ILE A 174 -9.93 -32.29 -21.38
N GLY A 175 -8.89 -32.59 -20.61
CA GLY A 175 -7.76 -33.40 -21.03
C GLY A 175 -8.15 -34.82 -21.42
N ILE A 176 -8.98 -35.49 -20.61
CA ILE A 176 -9.42 -36.87 -20.88
C ILE A 176 -10.11 -36.99 -22.26
N PRO A 177 -11.13 -36.17 -22.59
CA PRO A 177 -11.70 -36.15 -23.94
C PRO A 177 -10.67 -35.86 -25.03
N VAL A 178 -9.78 -34.89 -24.81
CA VAL A 178 -8.74 -34.53 -25.79
C VAL A 178 -7.82 -35.71 -26.08
N LEU A 179 -7.41 -36.47 -25.05
CA LEU A 179 -6.59 -37.68 -25.23
C LEU A 179 -7.35 -38.76 -26.03
N TRP A 180 -8.67 -38.85 -25.87
CA TRP A 180 -9.50 -39.82 -26.57
C TRP A 180 -9.75 -39.45 -28.03
N PHE A 181 -10.04 -38.18 -28.32
CA PHE A 181 -10.36 -37.70 -29.67
C PHE A 181 -9.11 -37.39 -30.52
N VAL A 182 -7.95 -37.18 -29.91
CA VAL A 182 -6.70 -36.85 -30.62
C VAL A 182 -5.60 -37.88 -30.28
N PRO A 183 -5.73 -39.13 -30.77
CA PRO A 183 -4.73 -40.17 -30.53
C PRO A 183 -3.46 -39.99 -31.39
N SER A 184 -3.48 -39.13 -32.41
CA SER A 184 -2.34 -38.94 -33.31
C SER A 184 -1.18 -38.20 -32.63
N LEU A 185 0.04 -38.66 -32.87
CA LEU A 185 1.27 -38.05 -32.36
C LEU A 185 1.38 -36.57 -32.77
N GLU A 186 1.13 -36.28 -34.05
CA GLU A 186 1.17 -34.92 -34.60
C GLU A 186 0.16 -34.00 -33.91
N GLY A 187 -1.07 -34.48 -33.70
CA GLY A 187 -2.11 -33.73 -33.01
C GLY A 187 -1.76 -33.43 -31.55
N GLN A 188 -1.16 -34.40 -30.85
CA GLN A 188 -0.70 -34.23 -29.48
C GLN A 188 0.46 -33.23 -29.39
N LEU A 189 1.43 -33.28 -30.30
CA LEU A 189 2.54 -32.31 -30.35
C LEU A 189 2.04 -30.88 -30.61
N VAL A 190 1.09 -30.70 -31.52
CA VAL A 190 0.47 -29.39 -31.78
C VAL A 190 -0.27 -28.88 -30.53
N LEU A 191 -1.08 -29.71 -29.90
CA LEU A 191 -1.80 -29.35 -28.67
C LEU A 191 -0.85 -29.08 -27.50
N LEU A 192 0.27 -29.81 -27.41
CA LEU A 192 1.30 -29.59 -26.41
C LEU A 192 1.93 -28.20 -26.56
N VAL A 193 2.27 -27.79 -27.79
CA VAL A 193 2.77 -26.43 -28.06
C VAL A 193 1.71 -25.38 -27.70
N ILE A 194 0.47 -25.56 -28.15
CA ILE A 194 -0.63 -24.62 -27.88
C ILE A 194 -0.85 -24.46 -26.37
N THR A 195 -1.01 -25.56 -25.64
CA THR A 195 -1.24 -25.54 -24.18
C THR A 195 -0.03 -24.95 -23.44
N GLY A 196 1.20 -25.20 -23.90
CA GLY A 196 2.41 -24.59 -23.37
C GLY A 196 2.44 -23.07 -23.54
N VAL A 197 2.16 -22.57 -24.75
CA VAL A 197 2.08 -21.13 -25.04
C VAL A 197 1.00 -20.46 -24.18
N LEU A 198 -0.19 -21.08 -24.10
CA LEU A 198 -1.29 -20.54 -23.30
C LEU A 198 -0.95 -20.53 -21.80
N PHE A 199 -0.26 -21.55 -21.28
CA PHE A 199 0.24 -21.52 -19.90
C PHE A 199 1.14 -20.30 -19.64
N PHE A 200 2.14 -20.06 -20.50
CA PHE A 200 3.04 -18.91 -20.33
C PHE A 200 2.35 -17.56 -20.52
N ALA A 201 1.36 -17.48 -21.40
CA ALA A 201 0.55 -16.28 -21.60
C ALA A 201 -0.30 -15.94 -20.36
N PHE A 202 -0.90 -16.95 -19.71
CA PHE A 202 -1.82 -16.74 -18.60
C PHE A 202 -1.18 -16.78 -17.21
N ARG A 203 0.05 -17.30 -17.03
CA ARG A 203 0.66 -17.55 -15.70
C ARG A 203 0.70 -16.33 -14.76
N ASN A 204 0.82 -15.13 -15.31
CA ASN A 204 0.92 -13.88 -14.55
C ASN A 204 -0.40 -13.08 -14.49
N VAL A 205 -1.43 -13.51 -15.23
CA VAL A 205 -2.70 -12.77 -15.35
C VAL A 205 -3.86 -13.55 -14.76
N GLN A 206 -4.01 -14.83 -15.11
CA GLN A 206 -5.14 -15.67 -14.69
C GLN A 206 -4.66 -17.05 -14.24
N TYR A 207 -4.41 -17.19 -12.94
CA TYR A 207 -3.79 -18.39 -12.36
C TYR A 207 -4.62 -19.68 -12.53
N ALA A 208 -5.95 -19.61 -12.54
CA ALA A 208 -6.80 -20.78 -12.83
C ALA A 208 -6.61 -21.29 -14.27
N HIS A 209 -6.63 -20.39 -15.25
CA HIS A 209 -6.38 -20.74 -16.66
C HIS A 209 -4.97 -21.31 -16.84
N ALA A 210 -3.96 -20.70 -16.22
CA ALA A 210 -2.61 -21.24 -16.23
C ALA A 210 -2.55 -22.65 -15.63
N THR A 211 -3.26 -22.89 -14.50
CA THR A 211 -3.33 -24.22 -13.88
C THR A 211 -4.03 -25.25 -14.78
N MET A 212 -5.09 -24.85 -15.49
CA MET A 212 -5.74 -25.70 -16.48
C MET A 212 -4.78 -26.08 -17.60
N PHE A 213 -4.12 -25.10 -18.23
CA PHE A 213 -3.22 -25.34 -19.35
C PHE A 213 -1.98 -26.15 -18.97
N ILE A 214 -1.37 -25.92 -17.80
CA ILE A 214 -0.26 -26.76 -17.34
C ILE A 214 -0.72 -28.20 -17.05
N THR A 215 -1.96 -28.38 -16.59
CA THR A 215 -2.50 -29.73 -16.34
C THR A 215 -2.72 -30.47 -17.66
N LEU A 216 -3.30 -29.78 -18.66
CA LEU A 216 -3.43 -30.32 -20.03
C LEU A 216 -2.07 -30.66 -20.64
N LEU A 217 -1.10 -29.75 -20.53
CA LEU A 217 0.26 -29.94 -21.03
C LEU A 217 0.88 -31.20 -20.43
N VAL A 218 0.80 -31.36 -19.11
CA VAL A 218 1.35 -32.52 -18.40
C VAL A 218 0.64 -33.81 -18.84
N LEU A 219 -0.70 -33.82 -18.95
CA LEU A 219 -1.44 -34.99 -19.43
C LEU A 219 -1.01 -35.40 -20.85
N LEU A 220 -0.84 -34.44 -21.76
CA LEU A 220 -0.35 -34.69 -23.11
C LEU A 220 1.08 -35.26 -23.08
N CYS A 221 1.98 -34.71 -22.26
CA CYS A 221 3.34 -35.24 -22.10
C CYS A 221 3.34 -36.70 -21.62
N PHE A 222 2.52 -37.05 -20.63
CA PHE A 222 2.43 -38.44 -20.14
C PHE A 222 1.72 -39.34 -21.15
N ASN A 223 0.77 -38.83 -21.93
CA ASN A 223 0.13 -39.61 -22.98
C ASN A 223 1.11 -40.00 -24.09
N LEU A 224 2.07 -39.13 -24.42
CA LEU A 224 3.17 -39.45 -25.34
C LEU A 224 4.07 -40.59 -24.81
N LEU A 225 4.10 -40.79 -23.50
CA LEU A 225 4.81 -41.90 -22.83
C LEU A 225 3.92 -43.13 -22.62
N GLY A 226 2.63 -43.07 -22.99
CA GLY A 226 1.65 -44.15 -22.82
C GLY A 226 0.88 -44.13 -21.49
N GLU A 227 1.09 -43.16 -20.62
CA GLU A 227 0.54 -43.11 -19.24
C GLU A 227 -0.50 -41.98 -19.04
N GLY A 228 -1.00 -41.37 -20.11
CA GLY A 228 -1.81 -40.14 -20.04
C GLY A 228 -3.09 -40.25 -19.20
N PHE A 229 -3.80 -41.38 -19.29
CA PHE A 229 -5.01 -41.64 -18.51
C PHE A 229 -4.72 -42.04 -17.06
N GLU A 230 -3.63 -42.77 -16.84
CA GLU A 230 -3.24 -43.25 -15.51
C GLU A 230 -2.84 -42.11 -14.58
N VAL A 231 -2.30 -41.03 -15.15
CA VAL A 231 -1.86 -39.83 -14.45
C VAL A 231 -3.00 -38.90 -14.03
N ALA A 232 -4.17 -38.99 -14.66
CA ALA A 232 -5.29 -38.09 -14.39
C ALA A 232 -5.79 -38.16 -12.94
N LEU A 233 -6.03 -39.36 -12.41
CA LEU A 233 -6.53 -39.54 -11.05
C LEU A 233 -5.49 -39.18 -9.97
N PRO A 234 -4.22 -39.66 -10.03
CA PRO A 234 -3.16 -39.21 -9.14
C PRO A 234 -3.03 -37.68 -9.12
N ARG A 235 -3.17 -37.01 -10.27
CA ARG A 235 -3.11 -35.55 -10.35
C ARG A 235 -4.19 -34.85 -9.52
N VAL A 236 -5.42 -35.38 -9.49
CA VAL A 236 -6.48 -34.85 -8.62
C VAL A 236 -6.11 -35.05 -7.16
N ILE A 237 -5.74 -36.29 -6.79
CA ILE A 237 -5.44 -36.68 -5.41
C ILE A 237 -4.27 -35.85 -4.87
N ASP A 238 -3.15 -35.79 -5.60
CA ASP A 238 -1.96 -35.04 -5.20
C ASP A 238 -2.22 -33.54 -5.06
N THR A 239 -3.09 -33.00 -5.94
CA THR A 239 -3.49 -31.60 -5.85
C THR A 239 -4.32 -31.35 -4.60
N LEU A 240 -5.27 -32.23 -4.27
CA LEU A 240 -6.08 -32.10 -3.06
C LEU A 240 -5.24 -32.25 -1.79
N ILE A 241 -4.31 -33.21 -1.75
CA ILE A 241 -3.40 -33.40 -0.60
C ILE A 241 -2.50 -32.17 -0.44
N GLY A 242 -1.84 -31.70 -1.50
CA GLY A 242 -0.98 -30.52 -1.42
C GLY A 242 -1.75 -29.27 -1.00
N CYS A 243 -2.97 -29.10 -1.51
CA CYS A 243 -3.87 -28.04 -1.09
C CYS A 243 -4.27 -28.16 0.40
N ALA A 244 -4.57 -29.36 0.87
CA ALA A 244 -4.94 -29.60 2.27
C ALA A 244 -3.78 -29.31 3.23
N ILE A 245 -2.55 -29.73 2.90
CA ILE A 245 -1.36 -29.45 3.71
C ILE A 245 -1.11 -27.94 3.77
N ALA A 246 -1.12 -27.25 2.64
CA ALA A 246 -0.91 -25.81 2.60
C ALA A 246 -2.01 -25.03 3.35
N TRP A 247 -3.26 -25.48 3.24
CA TRP A 247 -4.39 -24.91 3.99
C TRP A 247 -4.24 -25.11 5.50
N ALA A 248 -3.89 -26.33 5.95
CA ALA A 248 -3.67 -26.61 7.36
C ALA A 248 -2.51 -25.77 7.91
N ALA A 249 -1.40 -25.68 7.17
CA ALA A 249 -0.25 -24.89 7.59
C ALA A 249 -0.59 -23.40 7.74
N VAL A 250 -1.33 -22.79 6.81
CA VAL A 250 -1.70 -21.37 6.93
C VAL A 250 -2.76 -21.11 7.99
N SER A 251 -3.53 -22.13 8.36
CA SER A 251 -4.58 -22.02 9.38
C SER A 251 -4.05 -22.24 10.81
N TYR A 252 -3.07 -23.12 10.99
CA TYR A 252 -2.57 -23.53 12.32
C TYR A 252 -1.15 -23.03 12.64
N ILE A 253 -0.27 -22.84 11.65
CA ILE A 253 1.12 -22.43 11.86
C ILE A 253 1.24 -20.90 11.74
N TRP A 254 1.28 -20.23 12.89
CA TRP A 254 1.28 -18.76 13.02
C TRP A 254 0.24 -18.10 12.12
N PRO A 255 -1.06 -18.27 12.40
CA PRO A 255 -2.08 -17.66 11.55
C PRO A 255 -1.93 -16.14 11.55
N ASP A 256 -1.74 -15.58 10.35
CA ASP A 256 -1.55 -14.15 10.07
C ASP A 256 -2.87 -13.38 10.22
N TRP A 257 -3.47 -13.37 11.41
CA TRP A 257 -4.60 -12.51 11.72
C TRP A 257 -4.08 -11.07 11.82
N GLN A 258 -3.98 -10.37 10.69
CA GLN A 258 -3.40 -9.03 10.62
C GLN A 258 -4.23 -8.02 11.43
N PHE A 259 -5.52 -8.32 11.67
CA PHE A 259 -6.34 -7.57 12.63
C PHE A 259 -5.70 -7.47 14.03
N ARG A 260 -4.97 -8.50 14.50
CA ARG A 260 -4.31 -8.46 15.82
C ARG A 260 -3.24 -7.37 15.93
N ASN A 261 -2.70 -6.90 14.81
CA ASN A 261 -1.72 -5.83 14.77
C ASN A 261 -2.35 -4.48 14.37
N LEU A 262 -3.65 -4.39 14.05
CA LEU A 262 -4.25 -3.13 13.62
C LEU A 262 -4.05 -1.99 14.65
N PRO A 263 -4.25 -2.18 15.97
CA PRO A 263 -3.98 -1.13 16.95
C PRO A 263 -2.52 -0.65 16.91
N ARG A 264 -1.56 -1.57 16.80
CA ARG A 264 -0.12 -1.26 16.76
C ARG A 264 0.29 -0.59 15.44
N MET A 265 -0.29 -1.00 14.31
CA MET A 265 -0.04 -0.36 13.01
C MET A 265 -0.58 1.07 13.01
N LEU A 266 -1.74 1.26 13.63
CA LEU A 266 -2.34 2.57 13.78
C LEU A 266 -1.52 3.48 14.67
N GLU A 267 -1.08 3.00 15.84
CA GLU A 267 -0.18 3.72 16.74
C GLU A 267 1.09 4.18 16.01
N ARG A 268 1.71 3.28 15.22
CA ARG A 268 2.88 3.63 14.39
C ARG A 268 2.57 4.67 13.31
N ALA A 269 1.37 4.63 12.73
CA ALA A 269 0.96 5.60 11.71
C ALA A 269 0.70 6.98 12.34
N THR A 270 0.06 7.03 13.50
CA THR A 270 -0.18 8.29 14.24
C THR A 270 1.12 8.88 14.77
N GLU A 271 2.02 8.07 15.32
CA GLU A 271 3.35 8.50 15.77
C GLU A 271 4.20 9.05 14.61
N ALA A 272 4.15 8.40 13.44
CA ALA A 272 4.84 8.91 12.25
C ALA A 272 4.25 10.25 11.76
N ASN A 273 2.94 10.43 11.89
CA ASN A 273 2.26 11.69 11.60
C ASN A 273 2.65 12.80 12.58
N CYS A 274 2.72 12.53 13.89
CA CYS A 274 3.21 13.48 14.89
C CYS A 274 4.64 13.92 14.57
N ARG A 275 5.56 12.96 14.34
CA ARG A 275 6.95 13.27 13.96
C ARG A 275 7.06 14.07 12.68
N TYR A 276 6.18 13.83 11.70
CA TYR A 276 6.14 14.63 10.48
C TYR A 276 5.66 16.06 10.75
N LEU A 277 4.64 16.22 11.60
CA LEU A 277 4.13 17.52 12.01
C LEU A 277 5.17 18.32 12.81
N ASP A 278 5.91 17.68 13.73
CA ASP A 278 7.01 18.30 14.49
C ASP A 278 8.12 18.82 13.57
N ALA A 279 8.51 18.01 12.58
CA ALA A 279 9.52 18.40 11.59
C ALA A 279 9.06 19.58 10.70
N ILE A 280 7.74 19.78 10.54
CA ILE A 280 7.18 20.96 9.87
C ILE A 280 7.17 22.16 10.81
N LEU A 281 6.79 21.96 12.08
CA LEU A 281 6.75 23.00 13.11
C LEU A 281 8.10 23.69 13.26
N GLU A 282 9.19 22.91 13.31
CA GLU A 282 10.55 23.44 13.38
C GLU A 282 10.86 24.43 12.25
N GLN A 283 10.36 24.16 11.04
CA GLN A 283 10.60 25.00 9.85
C GLN A 283 9.73 26.25 9.81
N TYR A 284 8.55 26.23 10.45
CA TYR A 284 7.78 27.46 10.64
C TYR A 284 8.52 28.46 11.53
N HIS A 285 9.30 27.99 12.51
CA HIS A 285 10.12 28.83 13.39
C HIS A 285 11.45 29.24 12.76
N GLN A 286 12.20 28.27 12.21
CA GLN A 286 13.58 28.47 11.76
C GLN A 286 13.71 28.83 10.27
N GLY A 287 12.62 28.67 9.51
CA GLY A 287 12.59 28.80 8.07
C GLY A 287 12.72 27.46 7.34
N ARG A 288 12.39 27.50 6.04
CA ARG A 288 12.28 26.31 5.22
C ARG A 288 13.64 25.66 5.02
N ASP A 289 13.71 24.38 5.36
CA ASP A 289 14.86 23.52 5.19
C ASP A 289 14.43 22.21 4.50
N ASN A 290 15.24 21.70 3.58
CA ASN A 290 15.04 20.41 2.90
C ASN A 290 15.94 19.30 3.45
N ARG A 291 16.61 19.51 4.60
CA ARG A 291 17.44 18.50 5.28
C ARG A 291 16.78 17.12 5.39
N LEU A 292 17.65 16.12 5.47
CA LEU A 292 17.30 14.70 5.50
C LEU A 292 16.24 14.35 6.55
N ALA A 293 16.28 14.98 7.74
CA ALA A 293 15.33 14.72 8.83
C ALA A 293 13.86 14.93 8.41
N TYR A 294 13.55 16.07 7.77
CA TYR A 294 12.21 16.36 7.25
C TYR A 294 11.78 15.35 6.18
N ARG A 295 12.70 15.00 5.26
CA ARG A 295 12.43 14.07 4.16
C ARG A 295 12.16 12.66 4.67
N ILE A 296 12.89 12.21 5.70
CA ILE A 296 12.66 10.93 6.37
C ILE A 296 11.30 10.94 7.07
N ALA A 297 10.99 11.97 7.87
CA ALA A 297 9.71 12.05 8.59
C ALA A 297 8.50 12.02 7.63
N ARG A 298 8.57 12.80 6.54
CA ARG A 298 7.54 12.79 5.48
C ARG A 298 7.39 11.41 4.83
N ARG A 299 8.52 10.78 4.47
CA ARG A 299 8.54 9.45 3.83
C ARG A 299 7.94 8.40 4.76
N ASP A 300 8.32 8.43 6.03
CA ASP A 300 7.85 7.47 7.03
C ASP A 300 6.34 7.59 7.28
N ALA A 301 5.80 8.81 7.38
CA ALA A 301 4.35 9.05 7.51
C ALA A 301 3.56 8.42 6.35
N HIS A 302 3.95 8.69 5.09
CA HIS A 302 3.28 8.10 3.93
C HIS A 302 3.47 6.58 3.82
N ASN A 303 4.65 6.06 4.20
CA ASN A 303 4.89 4.62 4.21
C ASN A 303 4.03 3.89 5.25
N ARG A 304 3.85 4.48 6.45
CA ARG A 304 2.97 3.89 7.48
C ARG A 304 1.50 3.98 7.09
N ASP A 305 1.06 5.06 6.43
CA ASP A 305 -0.29 5.17 5.87
C ASP A 305 -0.55 4.08 4.82
N ALA A 306 0.42 3.82 3.93
CA ALA A 306 0.33 2.76 2.93
C ALA A 306 0.32 1.35 3.55
N GLU A 307 1.10 1.12 4.61
CA GLU A 307 1.08 -0.13 5.37
C GLU A 307 -0.29 -0.35 6.04
N LEU A 308 -0.85 0.68 6.68
CA LEU A 308 -2.19 0.66 7.26
C LEU A 308 -3.25 0.34 6.20
N ALA A 309 -3.18 0.96 5.03
CA ALA A 309 -4.08 0.69 3.91
C ALA A 309 -4.02 -0.78 3.47
N SER A 310 -2.81 -1.37 3.42
CA SER A 310 -2.61 -2.79 3.09
C SER A 310 -3.29 -3.70 4.11
N VAL A 311 -3.11 -3.43 5.40
CA VAL A 311 -3.72 -4.21 6.50
C VAL A 311 -5.24 -4.15 6.44
N VAL A 312 -5.82 -2.96 6.32
CA VAL A 312 -7.27 -2.77 6.24
C VAL A 312 -7.87 -3.42 4.99
N SER A 313 -7.16 -3.36 3.85
CA SER A 313 -7.58 -4.05 2.63
C SER A 313 -7.61 -5.58 2.81
N ASN A 314 -6.56 -6.15 3.40
CA ASN A 314 -6.47 -7.60 3.65
C ASN A 314 -7.51 -8.09 4.68
N MET A 315 -7.84 -7.25 5.66
CA MET A 315 -8.80 -7.53 6.73
C MET A 315 -10.20 -7.85 6.21
N SER A 316 -10.61 -7.25 5.08
CA SER A 316 -11.93 -7.45 4.47
C SER A 316 -12.28 -8.90 4.16
N SER A 317 -11.27 -9.76 4.04
CA SER A 317 -11.38 -11.18 3.67
C SER A 317 -11.16 -12.13 4.84
N GLU A 318 -10.88 -11.62 6.05
CA GLU A 318 -10.65 -12.43 7.25
C GLU A 318 -11.99 -12.95 7.85
N PRO A 319 -12.10 -14.25 8.18
CA PRO A 319 -13.34 -14.87 8.66
C PRO A 319 -13.87 -14.34 10.01
N ASN A 320 -12.99 -13.81 10.88
CA ASN A 320 -13.35 -13.40 12.25
C ASN A 320 -13.59 -11.89 12.39
N VAL A 321 -13.58 -11.13 11.29
CA VAL A 321 -13.78 -9.68 11.34
C VAL A 321 -15.25 -9.35 11.12
N THR A 322 -15.90 -8.83 12.16
CA THR A 322 -17.29 -8.39 12.08
C THR A 322 -17.44 -7.21 11.10
N PRO A 323 -18.59 -7.05 10.42
CA PRO A 323 -18.83 -5.91 9.53
C PRO A 323 -18.59 -4.55 10.21
N GLN A 324 -18.90 -4.43 11.49
CA GLN A 324 -18.71 -3.21 12.29
C GLN A 324 -17.23 -2.84 12.42
N ILE A 325 -16.37 -3.81 12.73
CA ILE A 325 -14.91 -3.60 12.85
C ILE A 325 -14.32 -3.20 11.51
N ARG A 326 -14.77 -3.84 10.42
CA ARG A 326 -14.32 -3.52 9.07
C ARG A 326 -14.66 -2.09 8.65
N GLU A 327 -15.89 -1.66 8.96
CA GLU A 327 -16.30 -0.28 8.72
C GLU A 327 -15.48 0.71 9.56
N ALA A 328 -15.30 0.43 10.86
CA ALA A 328 -14.50 1.26 11.74
C ALA A 328 -13.05 1.39 11.26
N ALA A 329 -12.42 0.28 10.87
CA ALA A 329 -11.06 0.25 10.33
C ALA A 329 -10.94 1.01 9.01
N PHE A 330 -11.91 0.88 8.11
CA PHE A 330 -11.93 1.63 6.85
C PHE A 330 -12.11 3.13 7.06
N ARG A 331 -13.04 3.54 7.92
CA ARG A 331 -13.23 4.95 8.29
C ARG A 331 -11.96 5.54 8.88
N LEU A 332 -11.33 4.80 9.77
CA LEU A 332 -10.11 5.23 10.45
C LEU A 332 -8.92 5.32 9.47
N LEU A 333 -8.81 4.42 8.50
CA LEU A 333 -7.87 4.57 7.38
C LEU A 333 -8.13 5.87 6.59
N CYS A 334 -9.38 6.16 6.22
CA CYS A 334 -9.72 7.39 5.49
C CYS A 334 -9.40 8.65 6.30
N LEU A 335 -9.65 8.62 7.61
CA LEU A 335 -9.33 9.73 8.51
C LEU A 335 -7.82 9.92 8.64
N ASN A 336 -7.04 8.84 8.84
CA ASN A 336 -5.58 8.90 8.89
C ASN A 336 -4.97 9.43 7.59
N HIS A 337 -5.49 8.98 6.44
CA HIS A 337 -5.05 9.46 5.14
C HIS A 337 -5.34 10.96 4.94
N THR A 338 -6.52 11.40 5.37
CA THR A 338 -6.92 12.82 5.34
C THR A 338 -6.06 13.65 6.29
N PHE A 339 -5.79 13.13 7.49
CA PHE A 339 -4.90 13.74 8.47
C PHE A 339 -3.49 13.94 7.91
N THR A 340 -2.91 12.89 7.33
CA THR A 340 -1.60 12.93 6.64
C THR A 340 -1.60 13.93 5.48
N SER A 341 -2.72 14.08 4.77
CA SER A 341 -2.88 15.04 3.68
C SER A 341 -2.90 16.49 4.16
N TYR A 342 -3.57 16.80 5.27
CA TYR A 342 -3.53 18.13 5.90
C TYR A 342 -2.14 18.47 6.44
N ILE A 343 -1.43 17.51 7.06
CA ILE A 343 -0.01 17.69 7.45
C ILE A 343 0.85 17.97 6.21
N SER A 344 0.63 17.23 5.11
CA SER A 344 1.36 17.45 3.86
C SER A 344 1.11 18.83 3.25
N ALA A 345 -0.12 19.37 3.39
CA ALA A 345 -0.47 20.72 2.96
C ALA A 345 0.28 21.79 3.79
N LEU A 346 0.37 21.61 5.12
CA LEU A 346 1.24 22.44 5.98
C LEU A 346 2.70 22.34 5.53
N GLY A 347 3.20 21.12 5.31
CA GLY A 347 4.56 20.89 4.83
C GLY A 347 4.86 21.52 3.46
N ALA A 348 3.87 21.68 2.58
CA ALA A 348 4.04 22.37 1.30
C ALA A 348 4.18 23.89 1.46
N HIS A 349 3.61 24.46 2.54
CA HIS A 349 3.56 25.89 2.85
C HIS A 349 4.26 26.21 4.17
N ARG A 350 5.42 25.58 4.39
CA ARG A 350 6.22 25.67 5.63
C ARG A 350 7.24 26.81 5.63
N GLU A 351 6.92 27.92 4.95
CA GLU A 351 7.77 29.11 5.02
C GLU A 351 7.77 29.68 6.44
N GLN A 352 8.86 30.36 6.82
CA GLN A 352 8.98 30.93 8.16
C GLN A 352 7.82 31.89 8.45
N LEU A 353 7.18 31.73 9.60
CA LEU A 353 6.18 32.65 10.10
C LEU A 353 6.83 33.68 11.02
N THR A 354 6.35 34.91 10.98
CA THR A 354 6.86 36.01 11.82
C THR A 354 5.86 36.45 12.87
N ASN A 355 4.61 36.00 12.79
CA ASN A 355 3.57 36.34 13.74
C ASN A 355 3.65 35.43 14.99
N PRO A 356 4.03 35.98 16.17
CA PRO A 356 4.24 35.18 17.37
C PRO A 356 2.95 34.56 17.91
N GLU A 357 1.78 35.18 17.70
CA GLU A 357 0.50 34.62 18.16
C GLU A 357 0.11 33.37 17.38
N ILE A 358 0.40 33.35 16.08
CA ILE A 358 0.15 32.20 15.20
C ILE A 358 1.15 31.08 15.47
N LEU A 359 2.43 31.42 15.69
CA LEU A 359 3.44 30.44 16.10
C LEU A 359 3.05 29.78 17.42
N ALA A 360 2.67 30.56 18.45
CA ALA A 360 2.23 30.01 19.73
C ALA A 360 0.95 29.16 19.57
N PHE A 361 0.00 29.57 18.74
CA PHE A 361 -1.18 28.75 18.43
C PHE A 361 -0.80 27.43 17.76
N LEU A 362 0.16 27.46 16.83
CA LEU A 362 0.64 26.28 16.15
C LEU A 362 1.37 25.33 17.12
N ASP A 363 2.24 25.85 17.98
CA ASP A 363 2.93 25.08 19.02
C ASP A 363 1.92 24.35 19.93
N ASP A 364 0.90 25.08 20.42
CA ASP A 364 -0.15 24.51 21.26
C ASP A 364 -1.01 23.47 20.51
N ALA A 365 -1.28 23.71 19.22
CA ALA A 365 -2.02 22.78 18.38
C ALA A 365 -1.26 21.48 18.12
N VAL A 366 0.06 21.54 17.90
CA VAL A 366 0.90 20.35 17.72
C VAL A 366 0.99 19.54 19.02
N CYS A 367 1.19 20.20 20.16
CA CYS A 367 1.12 19.54 21.47
C CYS A 367 -0.23 18.85 21.70
N TYR A 368 -1.34 19.55 21.37
CA TYR A 368 -2.68 18.96 21.48
C TYR A 368 -2.88 17.76 20.55
N VAL A 369 -2.34 17.79 19.33
CA VAL A 369 -2.41 16.65 18.40
C VAL A 369 -1.76 15.42 19.02
N ASP A 370 -0.57 15.58 19.61
CA ASP A 370 0.16 14.48 20.24
C ASP A 370 -0.61 13.93 21.46
N ASP A 371 -1.08 14.82 22.34
CA ASP A 371 -1.92 14.46 23.48
C ASP A 371 -3.20 13.74 23.03
N ALA A 372 -3.92 14.28 22.05
CA ALA A 372 -5.20 13.71 21.60
C ALA A 372 -5.04 12.32 20.98
N LEU A 373 -3.91 12.02 20.32
CA LEU A 373 -3.65 10.72 19.71
C LEU A 373 -3.14 9.67 20.72
N HIS A 374 -2.54 10.09 21.84
CA HIS A 374 -1.90 9.20 22.81
C HIS A 374 -2.52 9.24 24.23
N HIS A 375 -3.56 10.04 24.46
CA HIS A 375 -4.15 10.21 25.80
C HIS A 375 -4.76 8.93 26.37
N GLN A 376 -4.67 8.81 27.71
CA GLN A 376 -5.40 7.77 28.44
C GLN A 376 -6.85 8.21 28.71
N PRO A 377 -7.78 7.29 28.99
CA PRO A 377 -9.17 7.64 29.31
C PRO A 377 -9.32 8.64 30.48
N ALA A 378 -8.34 8.68 31.39
CA ALA A 378 -8.32 9.62 32.52
C ALA A 378 -8.06 11.08 32.10
N ASP A 379 -7.45 11.30 30.93
CA ASP A 379 -7.08 12.63 30.43
C ASP A 379 -8.15 13.22 29.49
N GLU A 380 -9.27 12.51 29.27
CA GLU A 380 -10.29 12.87 28.27
C GLU A 380 -10.94 14.24 28.54
N GLU A 381 -11.13 14.60 29.81
CA GLU A 381 -11.66 15.92 30.20
C GLU A 381 -10.67 17.05 29.85
N ARG A 382 -9.39 16.86 30.18
CA ARG A 382 -8.30 17.80 29.86
C ARG A 382 -8.14 18.00 28.34
N VAL A 383 -8.21 16.93 27.56
CA VAL A 383 -8.13 16.99 26.09
C VAL A 383 -9.32 17.75 25.51
N ASN A 384 -10.53 17.53 26.03
CA ASN A 384 -11.72 18.26 25.58
C ASN A 384 -11.66 19.76 25.91
N GLU A 385 -11.13 20.13 27.07
CA GLU A 385 -10.89 21.53 27.45
C GLU A 385 -9.85 22.19 26.55
N ALA A 386 -8.74 21.51 26.26
CA ALA A 386 -7.70 21.99 25.34
C ALA A 386 -8.26 22.21 23.93
N LEU A 387 -9.08 21.29 23.43
CA LEU A 387 -9.78 21.41 22.15
C LEU A 387 -10.69 22.65 22.10
N ALA A 388 -11.47 22.88 23.17
CA ALA A 388 -12.35 24.03 23.27
C ALA A 388 -11.55 25.35 23.26
N SER A 389 -10.45 25.40 24.02
CA SER A 389 -9.55 26.54 24.08
C SER A 389 -8.91 26.85 22.72
N LEU A 390 -8.41 25.84 22.01
CA LEU A 390 -7.84 25.99 20.67
C LEU A 390 -8.87 26.49 19.66
N LYS A 391 -10.10 25.96 19.68
CA LYS A 391 -11.19 26.44 18.82
C LYS A 391 -11.53 27.90 19.09
N GLN A 392 -11.54 28.32 20.35
CA GLN A 392 -11.80 29.71 20.72
C GLN A 392 -10.66 30.64 20.26
N ARG A 393 -9.39 30.26 20.48
CA ARG A 393 -8.24 31.04 19.97
C ARG A 393 -8.26 31.15 18.45
N MET A 394 -8.58 30.07 17.75
CA MET A 394 -8.65 30.07 16.28
C MET A 394 -9.66 31.09 15.73
N GLN A 395 -10.77 31.33 16.45
CA GLN A 395 -11.77 32.35 16.06
C GLN A 395 -11.31 33.79 16.34
N GLN A 396 -10.35 33.97 17.24
CA GLN A 396 -9.82 35.27 17.65
C GLN A 396 -8.58 35.68 16.84
N LEU A 397 -7.92 34.74 16.16
CA LEU A 397 -6.78 35.01 15.31
C LEU A 397 -7.19 35.85 14.09
N GLU A 398 -6.45 36.93 13.84
CA GLU A 398 -6.58 37.76 12.63
C GLU A 398 -5.37 37.54 11.71
N PRO A 399 -5.35 36.45 10.91
CA PRO A 399 -4.23 36.17 10.02
C PRO A 399 -4.17 37.19 8.88
N ARG A 400 -2.95 37.57 8.48
CA ARG A 400 -2.74 38.53 7.39
C ARG A 400 -3.23 37.94 6.07
N ALA A 401 -4.19 38.59 5.43
CA ALA A 401 -4.85 38.10 4.21
C ALA A 401 -3.89 37.83 3.03
N ASP A 402 -2.81 38.61 2.93
CA ASP A 402 -1.81 38.49 1.86
C ASP A 402 -0.64 37.53 2.21
N SER A 403 -0.78 36.75 3.28
CA SER A 403 0.24 35.80 3.75
C SER A 403 -0.26 34.35 3.67
N LYS A 404 0.61 33.40 4.04
CA LYS A 404 0.25 31.98 4.18
C LYS A 404 -0.44 31.66 5.51
N GLU A 405 -0.48 32.60 6.44
CA GLU A 405 -1.08 32.45 7.78
C GLU A 405 -2.54 31.93 7.73
N PRO A 406 -3.45 32.43 6.86
CA PRO A 406 -4.82 31.93 6.82
C PRO A 406 -4.90 30.45 6.45
N LEU A 407 -4.01 29.99 5.57
CA LEU A 407 -3.92 28.59 5.18
C LEU A 407 -3.45 27.73 6.34
N VAL A 408 -2.42 28.15 7.06
CA VAL A 408 -1.88 27.42 8.22
C VAL A 408 -2.98 27.25 9.27
N VAL A 409 -3.64 28.35 9.65
CA VAL A 409 -4.74 28.32 10.63
C VAL A 409 -5.88 27.40 10.17
N GLN A 410 -6.25 27.47 8.88
CA GLN A 410 -7.29 26.61 8.32
C GLN A 410 -6.90 25.12 8.35
N GLN A 411 -5.69 24.76 7.93
CA GLN A 411 -5.24 23.36 7.91
C GLN A 411 -5.12 22.78 9.33
N VAL A 412 -4.61 23.57 10.28
CA VAL A 412 -4.57 23.18 11.70
C VAL A 412 -5.98 22.97 12.25
N GLY A 413 -6.92 23.86 11.94
CA GLY A 413 -8.33 23.70 12.32
C GLY A 413 -8.94 22.42 11.77
N LEU A 414 -8.63 22.07 10.52
CA LEU A 414 -9.07 20.82 9.89
C LEU A 414 -8.44 19.59 10.55
N LEU A 415 -7.15 19.61 10.88
CA LEU A 415 -6.47 18.53 11.63
C LEU A 415 -7.15 18.28 12.98
N ILE A 416 -7.32 19.34 13.76
CA ILE A 416 -7.91 19.29 15.10
C ILE A 416 -9.35 18.76 15.05
N ALA A 417 -10.11 19.10 14.00
CA ALA A 417 -11.48 18.63 13.84
C ALA A 417 -11.62 17.11 13.62
N LEU A 418 -10.59 16.44 13.08
CA LEU A 418 -10.61 14.99 12.84
C LEU A 418 -10.33 14.17 14.11
N LEU A 419 -9.54 14.72 15.04
CA LEU A 419 -9.00 13.98 16.19
C LEU A 419 -10.05 13.33 17.10
N PRO A 420 -11.20 13.97 17.44
CA PRO A 420 -12.21 13.33 18.27
C PRO A 420 -12.78 12.05 17.66
N GLU A 421 -13.00 12.04 16.34
CA GLU A 421 -13.52 10.87 15.64
C GLU A 421 -12.45 9.77 15.51
N ILE A 422 -11.19 10.15 15.26
CA ILE A 422 -10.04 9.22 15.25
C ILE A 422 -9.92 8.53 16.62
N GLY A 423 -9.93 9.29 17.72
CA GLY A 423 -9.82 8.76 19.08
C GLY A 423 -11.01 7.86 19.47
N ARG A 424 -12.23 8.18 19.00
CA ARG A 424 -13.40 7.32 19.19
C ARG A 424 -13.26 5.97 18.48
N LEU A 425 -12.86 5.99 17.21
CA LEU A 425 -12.69 4.77 16.40
C LEU A 425 -11.50 3.93 16.88
N GLN A 426 -10.41 4.57 17.33
CA GLN A 426 -9.28 3.90 17.99
C GLN A 426 -9.72 3.07 19.19
N ARG A 427 -10.52 3.66 20.09
CA ARG A 427 -11.07 2.96 21.25
C ARG A 427 -11.98 1.82 20.85
N GLN A 428 -12.85 2.02 19.85
CA GLN A 428 -13.73 0.99 19.34
C GLN A 428 -12.96 -0.23 18.82
N ILE A 429 -11.84 -0.04 18.13
CA ILE A 429 -11.01 -1.12 17.58
C ILE A 429 -10.18 -1.82 18.68
N THR A 430 -9.71 -1.06 19.67
CA THR A 430 -8.86 -1.57 20.76
C THR A 430 -9.63 -2.35 21.82
N GLN A 431 -10.91 -2.02 22.04
CA GLN A 431 -11.76 -2.65 23.06
C GLN A 431 -12.42 -3.97 22.63
N VAL A 432 -12.29 -4.40 21.37
CA VAL A 432 -12.83 -5.70 20.94
C VAL A 432 -12.01 -6.80 21.61
N PRO A 433 -12.62 -7.68 22.45
CA PRO A 433 -11.90 -8.80 23.04
C PRO A 433 -11.32 -9.64 21.90
N GLN A 434 -10.01 -9.87 21.94
CA GLN A 434 -9.39 -10.87 21.08
C GLN A 434 -9.87 -12.24 21.57
N GLU A 435 -11.07 -12.66 21.18
CA GLU A 435 -11.53 -14.02 21.41
C GLU A 435 -10.51 -14.98 20.76
N THR A 436 -9.74 -15.66 21.60
CA THR A 436 -9.01 -16.87 21.23
C THR A 436 -10.00 -17.82 20.58
N PRO A 437 -9.74 -18.36 19.37
CA PRO A 437 -10.64 -19.36 18.83
C PRO A 437 -10.60 -20.57 19.75
N VAL A 438 -11.78 -20.93 20.24
CA VAL A 438 -12.08 -22.20 20.89
C VAL A 438 -11.51 -23.31 20.00
N SER A 439 -10.70 -24.16 20.62
CA SER A 439 -10.32 -25.46 20.09
C SER A 439 -11.56 -26.23 19.66
N ALA A 440 -11.76 -26.40 18.35
CA ALA A 440 -12.72 -27.34 17.78
C ALA A 440 -12.03 -28.11 16.64
#